data_AF-A0A4Y1REU2-F1
#
_entry.id   AF-A0A4Y1REU2-F1
#
_cell.length_a   1.000
_cell.length_b   1.000
_cell.length_c   1.000
_cell.angle_alpha   90.00
_cell.angle_beta   90.00
_cell.angle_gamma   90.00
#
_symmetry.space_group_name_H-M   'P 1'
#
loop_
_entity.id
_entity.type
_entity.pdbx_description
1 polymer ?
#
loop_
_entity_poly.entity_id
_entity_poly.type
_entity_poly.pdbx_seq_one_letter_code
_entity_poly.pdbx_strand_id
1 'polypeptide(L)'
;MLVHWKGYSSSEDTWERNWRVKNLPQFPLPTHDVIIRYWPPPEFERNTVAYDEDQPRVLEEAVVLHDAISDLPAVTNDETSEEMSYQKPPGTDFQRYIRSTQYGLSLDSVFSMQR
;
A
#
# COMPACT_ATOMS: atom_id res chain seq x y z
N MET A 1 -7.26 -23.91 2.85
CA MET A 1 -7.85 -24.07 4.20
C MET A 1 -9.28 -23.53 4.16
N LEU A 2 -10.28 -24.33 4.50
CA LEU A 2 -11.67 -23.91 4.63
C LEU A 2 -11.95 -23.59 6.10
N VAL A 3 -12.35 -22.35 6.38
CA VAL A 3 -12.70 -21.90 7.73
C VAL A 3 -14.17 -22.28 7.99
N HIS A 4 -14.42 -23.18 8.94
CA HIS A 4 -15.77 -23.64 9.30
C HIS A 4 -16.28 -22.83 10.50
N TRP A 5 -17.34 -22.05 10.28
CA TRP A 5 -18.01 -21.29 11.34
C TRP A 5 -19.02 -22.20 12.05
N LYS A 6 -18.85 -22.39 13.36
CA LYS A 6 -19.71 -23.25 14.18
C LYS A 6 -20.95 -22.45 14.60
N GLY A 7 -22.11 -22.74 14.00
CA GLY A 7 -23.38 -22.12 14.42
C GLY A 7 -24.54 -22.15 13.42
N TYR A 8 -24.32 -22.45 12.14
CA TYR A 8 -25.39 -22.52 11.14
C TYR A 8 -25.81 -23.96 10.83
N SER A 9 -27.11 -24.24 11.01
CA SER A 9 -27.73 -25.53 10.67
C SER A 9 -27.86 -25.66 9.15
N SER A 10 -27.31 -26.74 8.61
CA SER A 10 -27.17 -27.00 7.16
C SER A 10 -28.50 -27.26 6.41
N SER A 11 -29.66 -27.23 7.07
CA SER A 11 -30.92 -27.72 6.50
C SER A 11 -31.80 -26.65 5.84
N GLU A 12 -31.46 -25.36 5.92
CA GLU A 12 -32.30 -24.27 5.38
C GLU A 12 -31.62 -23.38 4.32
N ASP A 13 -30.53 -23.86 3.71
CA ASP A 13 -29.83 -23.13 2.64
C ASP A 13 -30.27 -23.62 1.24
N THR A 14 -31.47 -23.23 0.81
CA THR A 14 -31.95 -23.54 -0.55
C THR A 14 -31.89 -22.37 -1.56
N TRP A 15 -31.30 -21.22 -1.19
CA TRP A 15 -31.27 -20.02 -2.06
C TRP A 15 -29.89 -19.39 -2.39
N GLU A 16 -28.74 -19.90 -1.93
CA GLU A 16 -27.43 -19.19 -2.08
C GLU A 16 -26.37 -19.99 -2.86
N ARG A 17 -26.75 -20.65 -3.95
CA ARG A 17 -25.85 -21.61 -4.62
C ARG A 17 -24.89 -21.07 -5.70
N ASN A 18 -24.74 -19.77 -5.97
CA ASN A 18 -23.91 -19.42 -7.15
C ASN A 18 -23.15 -18.09 -7.30
N TRP A 19 -23.04 -17.16 -6.35
CA TRP A 19 -22.40 -15.87 -6.71
C TRP A 19 -21.47 -15.14 -5.73
N ARG A 20 -21.11 -15.65 -4.53
CA ARG A 20 -20.34 -14.79 -3.57
C ARG A 20 -19.06 -15.31 -2.94
N VAL A 21 -18.67 -16.58 -3.13
CA VAL A 21 -17.45 -17.13 -2.47
C VAL A 21 -16.34 -17.50 -3.45
N LYS A 22 -16.58 -17.47 -4.77
CA LYS A 22 -15.60 -18.02 -5.73
C LYS A 22 -14.33 -17.19 -5.91
N ASN A 23 -14.33 -15.87 -5.67
CA ASN A 23 -13.16 -15.00 -5.88
C ASN A 23 -13.07 -13.89 -4.82
N LEU A 24 -12.76 -14.26 -3.57
CA LEU A 24 -12.41 -13.26 -2.56
C LEU A 24 -11.05 -12.65 -2.89
N PRO A 25 -10.93 -11.32 -3.00
CA PRO A 25 -9.65 -10.68 -3.26
C PRO A 25 -8.68 -10.99 -2.12
N GLN A 26 -7.44 -11.30 -2.48
CA GLN A 26 -6.36 -11.45 -1.51
C GLN A 26 -5.81 -10.07 -1.15
N PHE A 27 -5.31 -9.92 0.07
CA PHE A 27 -4.55 -8.74 0.45
C PHE A 27 -3.15 -8.81 -0.20
N PRO A 28 -2.69 -7.74 -0.86
CA PRO A 28 -1.33 -7.71 -1.39
C PRO A 28 -0.33 -7.72 -0.25
N LEU A 29 0.80 -8.39 -0.47
CA LEU A 29 1.92 -8.35 0.47
C LEU A 29 2.63 -6.99 0.40
N PRO A 30 3.26 -6.53 1.51
CA PRO A 30 4.01 -5.29 1.53
C PRO A 30 5.13 -5.24 0.48
N THR A 31 5.38 -4.09 -0.13
CA THR A 31 6.49 -3.91 -1.10
C THR A 31 7.69 -3.17 -0.51
N HIS A 32 7.46 -2.38 0.53
CA HIS A 32 8.46 -1.59 1.22
C HIS A 32 8.61 -2.10 2.66
N ASP A 33 9.80 -1.91 3.21
CA ASP A 33 10.03 -2.08 4.63
C ASP A 33 9.30 -1.00 5.45
N VAL A 34 9.03 -1.29 6.71
CA VAL A 34 8.23 -0.42 7.59
C VAL A 34 8.92 -0.18 8.92
N ILE A 35 8.93 1.08 9.36
CA ILE A 35 9.41 1.45 10.70
C ILE A 35 8.26 1.21 11.69
N ILE A 36 8.23 0.02 12.30
CA ILE A 36 7.18 -0.38 13.24
C ILE A 36 7.34 0.38 14.56
N ARG A 37 6.30 1.13 14.98
CA ARG A 37 6.24 1.78 16.30
C ARG A 37 5.32 1.08 17.30
N TYR A 38 4.28 0.40 16.83
CA TYR A 38 3.32 -0.32 17.68
C TYR A 38 2.96 -1.66 17.04
N TRP A 39 2.80 -2.68 17.88
CA TRP A 39 2.32 -4.01 17.46
C TRP A 39 0.79 -4.00 17.34
N PRO A 40 0.19 -4.73 16.38
CA PRO A 40 -1.25 -4.96 16.36
C PRO A 40 -1.74 -5.52 17.70
N PRO A 41 -2.99 -5.20 18.12
CA PRO A 41 -3.58 -5.79 19.31
C PRO A 41 -3.53 -7.33 19.26
N PRO A 42 -3.20 -8.03 20.35
CA PRO A 42 -3.05 -9.49 20.35
C PRO A 42 -4.27 -10.25 19.81
N GLU A 43 -5.47 -9.70 20.00
CA GLU A 43 -6.73 -10.27 19.51
C GLU A 43 -6.80 -10.34 17.98
N PHE A 44 -6.01 -9.51 17.28
CA PHE A 44 -6.02 -9.36 15.83
C PHE A 44 -4.67 -9.66 15.17
N GLU A 45 -3.70 -10.22 15.91
CA GLU A 45 -2.36 -10.52 15.40
C GLU A 45 -2.39 -11.38 14.11
N ARG A 46 -3.31 -12.36 14.04
CA ARG A 46 -3.49 -13.25 12.88
C ARG A 46 -4.04 -12.57 11.62
N ASN A 47 -4.54 -11.34 11.74
CA ASN A 47 -5.07 -10.59 10.62
C ASN A 47 -4.01 -9.66 9.99
N THR A 48 -2.80 -9.65 10.52
CA THR A 48 -1.70 -8.82 10.03
C THR A 48 -1.23 -9.32 8.67
N VAL A 49 -1.25 -8.45 7.67
CA VAL A 49 -0.71 -8.74 6.34
C VAL A 49 0.76 -8.34 6.33
N ALA A 50 1.62 -9.30 6.65
CA ALA A 50 3.06 -9.12 6.68
C ALA A 50 3.76 -10.41 6.21
N TYR A 51 5.05 -10.31 5.93
CA TYR A 51 5.89 -11.49 5.71
C TYR A 51 6.24 -12.15 7.04
N ASP A 52 6.40 -13.47 7.01
CA ASP A 52 6.95 -14.23 8.13
C ASP A 52 8.37 -13.74 8.46
N GLU A 53 8.71 -13.62 9.75
CA GLU A 53 9.98 -13.05 10.22
C GLU A 53 11.21 -13.85 9.74
N ASP A 54 11.09 -15.16 9.62
CA ASP A 54 12.19 -16.07 9.28
C ASP A 54 12.43 -16.24 7.76
N GLN A 55 11.65 -15.58 6.91
CA GLN A 55 11.77 -15.71 5.46
C GLN A 55 12.65 -14.61 4.86
N PRO A 56 13.64 -14.96 4.00
CA PRO A 56 14.40 -13.96 3.26
C PRO A 56 13.48 -13.23 2.27
N ARG A 57 13.53 -11.89 2.29
CA ARG A 57 12.70 -11.02 1.45
C ARG A 57 13.49 -9.86 0.88
N VAL A 58 13.09 -9.41 -0.31
CA VAL A 58 13.60 -8.21 -0.96
C VAL A 58 12.49 -7.19 -0.91
N LEU A 59 12.65 -6.15 -0.08
CA LEU A 59 11.73 -5.03 0.04
C LEU A 59 12.47 -3.74 -0.30
N GLU A 60 11.75 -2.76 -0.83
CA GLU A 60 12.26 -1.40 -0.99
C GLU A 60 12.44 -0.75 0.39
N GLU A 61 13.34 0.23 0.49
CA GLU A 61 13.61 0.92 1.75
C GLU A 61 12.36 1.68 2.25
N ALA A 62 12.22 1.79 3.56
CA ALA A 62 11.12 2.53 4.16
C ALA A 62 11.15 4.01 3.73
N VAL A 63 10.08 4.48 3.11
CA VAL A 63 9.92 5.90 2.74
C VAL A 63 9.79 6.73 4.01
N VAL A 64 10.67 7.71 4.21
CA VAL A 64 10.62 8.62 5.36
C VAL A 64 10.09 9.99 4.97
N LEU A 65 9.80 10.83 5.98
CA LEU A 65 9.24 12.16 5.76
C LEU A 65 10.07 13.00 4.80
N HIS A 66 11.40 12.93 4.93
CA HIS A 66 12.33 13.62 4.02
C HIS A 66 12.03 13.31 2.56
N ASP A 67 11.82 12.03 2.23
CA ASP A 67 11.63 11.60 0.85
C ASP A 67 10.33 12.09 0.26
N ALA A 68 9.36 12.50 1.08
CA ALA A 68 8.08 13.03 0.65
C ALA A 68 8.07 14.56 0.49
N ILE A 69 8.80 15.31 1.34
CA ILE A 69 8.63 16.77 1.42
C ILE A 69 9.90 17.60 1.17
N SER A 70 11.07 16.99 0.98
CA SER A 70 12.33 17.74 0.89
C SER A 70 12.44 18.67 -0.32
N ASP A 71 11.70 18.40 -1.39
CA ASP A 71 11.67 19.23 -2.60
C ASP A 71 10.63 20.34 -2.56
N LEU A 72 9.73 20.36 -1.57
CA LEU A 72 8.70 21.38 -1.45
C LEU A 72 9.32 22.76 -1.14
N PRO A 73 8.75 23.85 -1.69
CA PRO A 73 9.16 25.20 -1.37
C PRO A 73 8.82 25.56 0.09
N ALA A 74 9.64 26.40 0.71
CA ALA A 74 9.35 26.92 2.04
C ALA A 74 8.17 27.90 1.98
N VAL A 75 7.24 27.77 2.92
CA VAL A 75 6.05 28.62 3.07
C VAL A 75 5.97 29.20 4.48
N THR A 76 5.22 30.28 4.66
CA THR A 76 4.96 30.88 5.97
C THR A 76 3.69 30.29 6.60
N ASN A 77 3.43 30.61 7.88
CA ASN A 77 2.23 30.13 8.58
C ASN A 77 0.91 30.60 7.94
N ASP A 78 0.93 31.80 7.36
CA ASP A 78 -0.25 32.46 6.79
C ASP A 78 -0.15 32.51 5.25
N GLU A 79 0.26 31.41 4.63
CA GLU A 79 0.28 31.26 3.17
C GLU A 79 -1.14 31.04 2.63
N THR A 80 -1.58 31.89 1.70
CA THR A 80 -2.95 31.89 1.17
C THR A 80 -3.03 31.42 -0.29
N SER A 81 -1.91 31.19 -0.95
CA SER A 81 -1.90 30.77 -2.35
C SER A 81 -2.39 29.33 -2.51
N GLU A 82 -3.44 29.12 -3.31
CA GLU A 82 -3.93 27.78 -3.66
C GLU A 82 -2.99 27.03 -4.61
N GLU A 83 -2.23 27.77 -5.42
CA GLU A 83 -1.28 27.23 -6.38
C GLU A 83 0.09 27.90 -6.21
N MET A 84 1.16 27.11 -6.28
CA MET A 84 2.53 27.62 -6.25
C MET A 84 3.48 26.74 -7.05
N SER A 85 4.56 27.35 -7.57
CA SER A 85 5.62 26.60 -8.25
C SER A 85 6.49 25.83 -7.26
N TYR A 86 6.88 24.60 -7.60
CA TYR A 86 7.74 23.75 -6.77
C TYR A 86 9.16 24.29 -6.50
N GLN A 87 9.64 25.28 -7.26
CA GLN A 87 10.99 25.87 -7.20
C GLN A 87 12.17 24.91 -7.46
N LYS A 88 12.05 23.62 -7.13
CA LYS A 88 13.07 22.57 -7.27
C LYS A 88 12.54 21.37 -8.08
N PRO A 89 13.42 20.66 -8.80
CA PRO A 89 13.10 19.34 -9.34
C PRO A 89 12.95 18.30 -8.20
N PRO A 90 12.30 17.16 -8.46
CA PRO A 90 12.17 16.09 -7.47
C PRO A 90 13.54 15.51 -7.11
N GLY A 91 13.83 15.42 -5.82
CA GLY A 91 15.10 14.93 -5.27
C GLY A 91 15.11 13.42 -5.03
N THR A 92 13.97 12.81 -4.74
CA THR A 92 13.84 11.38 -4.44
C THR A 92 13.00 10.62 -5.48
N ASP A 93 13.10 9.30 -5.51
CA ASP A 93 12.27 8.47 -6.39
C ASP A 93 10.78 8.59 -6.04
N PHE A 94 10.46 8.68 -4.74
CA PHE A 94 9.11 8.94 -4.28
C PHE A 94 8.57 10.28 -4.80
N GLN A 95 9.36 11.36 -4.74
CA GLN A 95 8.98 12.68 -5.29
C GLN A 95 8.78 12.62 -6.80
N ARG A 96 9.64 11.90 -7.54
CA ARG A 96 9.49 11.71 -8.99
C ARG A 96 8.18 10.99 -9.29
N TYR A 97 7.88 9.93 -8.55
CA TYR A 97 6.67 9.14 -8.72
C TYR A 97 5.41 9.99 -8.53
N ILE A 98 5.28 10.71 -7.41
CA ILE A 98 4.07 11.50 -7.12
C ILE A 98 3.91 12.75 -8.01
N ARG A 99 5.02 13.29 -8.54
CA ARG A 99 5.01 14.44 -9.48
C ARG A 99 4.87 14.02 -10.94
N SER A 100 4.89 12.72 -11.23
CA SER A 100 4.75 12.22 -12.60
C SER A 100 3.35 12.47 -13.13
N THR A 101 3.26 12.85 -14.40
CA THR A 101 1.96 12.95 -15.08
C THR A 101 1.44 11.55 -15.41
N GLN A 102 0.12 11.43 -15.58
CA GLN A 102 -0.55 10.18 -15.99
C GLN A 102 0.07 9.51 -17.24
N TYR A 103 0.71 10.29 -18.13
CA TYR A 103 1.37 9.79 -19.33
C TYR A 103 2.86 9.43 -19.12
N GLY A 104 3.49 9.92 -18.06
CA GLY A 104 4.88 9.58 -17.72
C GLY A 104 5.01 8.18 -17.12
N LEU A 105 4.00 7.72 -16.36
CA LEU A 105 3.99 6.38 -15.77
C LEU A 105 3.78 5.27 -16.82
N SER A 106 3.20 5.58 -18.00
CA SER A 106 2.84 4.57 -19.01
C SER A 106 4.00 4.16 -19.94
N LEU A 107 5.03 4.99 -20.08
CA LEU A 107 6.17 4.68 -20.96
C LEU A 107 7.29 3.94 -20.23
N ASP A 108 7.53 4.21 -18.95
CA ASP A 108 8.64 3.60 -18.21
C ASP A 108 8.23 2.35 -17.40
N SER A 109 6.97 2.28 -16.91
CA SER A 109 6.49 1.13 -16.11
C SER A 109 6.30 -0.14 -16.93
N VAL A 110 6.11 -0.05 -18.25
CA VAL A 110 5.98 -1.23 -19.13
C VAL A 110 7.34 -1.94 -19.30
N PHE A 111 8.45 -1.21 -19.26
CA PHE A 111 9.79 -1.78 -19.50
C PHE A 111 10.52 -2.21 -18.22
N SER A 112 10.08 -1.77 -17.03
CA SER A 112 10.69 -2.16 -15.75
C SER A 112 10.08 -3.42 -15.13
N MET A 113 8.87 -3.83 -15.53
CA MET A 113 8.16 -4.97 -14.92
C MET A 113 8.53 -6.34 -15.56
N GLN A 114 9.54 -6.40 -16.45
CA GLN A 114 9.95 -7.61 -17.16
C GLN A 114 11.45 -7.96 -17.02
N ARG A 115 12.14 -7.54 -15.96
CA ARG A 115 13.49 -8.04 -15.66
C ARG A 115 13.63 -8.56 -14.25
#